data_AF-A0A536S996-F1
#
_entry.id   AF-A0A536S996-F1
#
_cell.length_a   1.000
_cell.length_b   1.000
_cell.length_c   1.000
_cell.angle_alpha   90.00
_cell.angle_beta   90.00
_cell.angle_gamma   90.00
#
_symmetry.space_group_name_H-M   'P 1'
#
loop_
_entity.id
_entity.type
_entity.pdbx_description
1 polymer ?
#
loop_
_entity_poly.entity_id
_entity_poly.type
_entity_poly.pdbx_seq_one_letter_code
_entity_poly.pdbx_strand_id
1 'polypeptide(L)'
;MPYVIAGVIVAVGAAAAWLARPLRTDPARRAALAEATAALDRELAGNLELTSMFDQTKQAVVLENGEFARHRATIEHEAAATFPALADLYSRIPETESAMERRGPANSIKDDDRRLIEGWEGDARAARRSLREVLHARPLAGWKAAMARLRASLASR
;
A
#
# COMPACT_ATOMS: atom_id res chain seq x y z
N MET A 1 35.05 44.73 -3.53
CA MET A 1 34.99 43.26 -3.45
C MET A 1 34.13 42.65 -2.31
N PRO A 2 33.44 43.36 -1.40
CA PRO A 2 32.60 42.69 -0.38
C PRO A 2 31.24 42.20 -0.94
N TYR A 3 30.69 42.90 -1.93
CA TYR A 3 29.38 42.58 -2.52
C TYR A 3 29.37 41.28 -3.34
N VAL A 4 30.50 40.90 -3.93
CA VAL A 4 30.63 39.65 -4.69
C VAL A 4 30.63 38.45 -3.74
N ILE A 5 31.34 38.54 -2.60
CA ILE A 5 31.38 37.50 -1.57
C ILE A 5 29.99 37.33 -0.93
N ALA A 6 29.33 38.45 -0.61
CA ALA A 6 27.95 38.42 -0.09
C ALA A 6 26.98 37.77 -1.08
N GLY A 7 27.08 38.08 -2.38
CA GLY A 7 26.26 37.47 -3.43
C GLY A 7 26.46 35.95 -3.56
N VAL A 8 27.71 35.48 -3.48
CA VAL A 8 28.03 34.04 -3.52
C VAL A 8 27.46 33.31 -2.30
N ILE A 9 27.59 33.87 -1.10
CA ILE A 9 27.08 33.25 0.13
C ILE A 9 25.54 33.15 0.08
N VAL A 10 24.85 34.21 -0.37
CA VAL A 10 23.39 34.21 -0.52
C VAL A 10 22.94 33.19 -1.57
N ALA A 11 23.64 33.10 -2.71
CA ALA A 11 23.32 32.13 -3.76
C ALA A 11 23.51 30.67 -3.30
N VAL A 12 24.58 30.38 -2.56
CA VAL A 12 24.83 29.05 -1.97
C VAL A 12 23.78 28.73 -0.91
N GLY A 13 23.42 29.69 -0.06
CA GLY A 13 22.37 29.52 0.95
C GLY A 13 20.99 29.26 0.33
N ALA A 14 20.64 29.99 -0.73
CA ALA A 14 19.40 29.79 -1.47
C ALA A 14 19.35 28.44 -2.18
N ALA A 15 20.46 28.01 -2.80
CA ALA A 15 20.58 26.70 -3.42
C ALA A 15 20.46 25.57 -2.38
N ALA A 16 21.14 25.70 -1.23
CA ALA A 16 21.05 24.75 -0.14
C ALA A 16 19.63 24.67 0.43
N ALA A 17 18.94 25.80 0.62
CA ALA A 17 17.55 25.84 1.08
C ALA A 17 16.58 25.22 0.05
N TRP A 18 16.80 25.45 -1.25
CA TRP A 18 16.00 24.85 -2.31
C TRP A 18 16.21 23.32 -2.39
N LEU A 19 17.44 22.85 -2.22
CA LEU A 19 17.78 21.43 -2.17
C LEU A 19 17.23 20.74 -0.91
N ALA A 20 17.26 21.42 0.24
CA ALA A 20 16.72 20.94 1.51
C ALA A 20 15.19 20.92 1.54
N ARG A 21 14.52 21.69 0.67
CA ARG A 21 13.05 21.72 0.59
C ARG A 21 12.52 20.32 0.23
N PRO A 22 11.60 19.74 1.00
CA PRO A 22 11.01 18.45 0.66
C PRO A 22 10.38 18.50 -0.72
N LEU A 23 10.44 17.38 -1.45
CA LEU A 23 9.72 17.26 -2.71
C LEU A 23 8.23 17.38 -2.39
N ARG A 24 7.55 18.35 -3.02
CA ARG A 24 6.10 18.43 -2.97
C ARG A 24 5.56 17.17 -3.64
N THR A 25 5.09 16.23 -2.84
CA THR A 25 4.21 15.16 -3.31
C THR A 25 2.98 15.84 -3.90
N ASP A 26 2.60 15.48 -5.11
CA ASP A 26 1.38 15.99 -5.74
C ASP A 26 0.19 15.74 -4.80
N PRO A 27 -0.51 16.80 -4.33
CA PRO A 27 -1.59 16.64 -3.37
C PRO A 27 -2.75 15.82 -3.93
N ALA A 28 -3.00 15.86 -5.24
CA ALA A 28 -4.06 15.08 -5.87
C ALA A 28 -3.72 13.58 -5.84
N ARG A 29 -2.47 13.21 -6.16
CA ARG A 29 -2.00 11.82 -6.06
C ARG A 29 -2.03 11.30 -4.63
N ARG A 30 -1.63 12.13 -3.67
CA ARG A 30 -1.65 11.76 -2.25
C ARG A 30 -3.07 11.55 -1.73
N ALA A 31 -4.03 12.38 -2.17
CA ALA A 31 -5.43 12.20 -1.87
C ALA A 31 -6.00 10.91 -2.49
N ALA A 32 -5.68 10.64 -3.77
CA ALA A 32 -6.09 9.41 -4.44
C ALA A 32 -5.51 8.16 -3.77
N LEU A 33 -4.25 8.19 -3.33
CA LEU A 33 -3.64 7.10 -2.55
C LEU A 33 -4.33 6.93 -1.19
N ALA A 34 -4.67 8.02 -0.50
CA ALA A 34 -5.39 7.97 0.77
C ALA A 34 -6.81 7.38 0.62
N GLU A 35 -7.51 7.71 -0.46
CA GLU A 35 -8.81 7.15 -0.78
C GLU A 35 -8.70 5.65 -1.08
N ALA A 36 -7.78 5.26 -1.97
CA ALA A 36 -7.53 3.87 -2.35
C ALA A 36 -7.18 3.01 -1.13
N THR A 37 -6.23 3.47 -0.32
CA THR A 37 -5.81 2.74 0.90
C THR A 37 -6.93 2.62 1.93
N ALA A 38 -7.75 3.65 2.11
CA ALA A 38 -8.91 3.59 3.01
C ALA A 38 -10.00 2.64 2.50
N ALA A 39 -10.24 2.60 1.18
CA ALA A 39 -11.17 1.65 0.57
C ALA A 39 -10.69 0.20 0.79
N LEU A 40 -9.42 -0.07 0.51
CA LEU A 40 -8.83 -1.40 0.72
C LEU A 40 -8.76 -1.81 2.19
N ASP A 41 -8.48 -0.88 3.13
CA ASP A 41 -8.48 -1.24 4.55
C ASP A 41 -9.88 -1.63 5.03
N ARG A 42 -10.93 -0.99 4.51
CA ARG A 42 -12.32 -1.34 4.82
C ARG A 42 -12.72 -2.68 4.20
N GLU A 43 -12.42 -2.92 2.92
CA GLU A 43 -12.67 -4.20 2.25
C GLU A 43 -11.97 -5.35 2.98
N LEU A 44 -10.67 -5.19 3.29
CA LEU A 44 -9.92 -6.20 4.05
C LEU A 44 -10.45 -6.38 5.49
N ALA A 45 -10.95 -5.32 6.13
CA ALA A 45 -11.57 -5.45 7.45
C ALA A 45 -12.87 -6.25 7.38
N GLY A 46 -13.73 -5.99 6.39
CA GLY A 46 -14.96 -6.75 6.15
C GLY A 46 -14.68 -8.22 5.85
N ASN A 47 -13.71 -8.50 4.98
CA ASN A 47 -13.32 -9.86 4.68
C ASN A 47 -12.78 -10.62 5.90
N LEU A 48 -11.99 -9.98 6.77
CA LEU A 48 -11.53 -10.59 8.02
C LEU A 48 -12.67 -10.86 9.01
N GLU A 49 -13.74 -10.05 8.99
CA GLU A 49 -14.95 -10.32 9.75
C GLU A 49 -15.69 -11.53 9.18
N LEU A 50 -15.81 -11.62 7.85
CA LEU A 50 -16.40 -12.78 7.18
C LEU A 50 -15.63 -14.08 7.48
N THR A 51 -14.30 -14.05 7.48
CA THR A 51 -13.52 -15.25 7.85
C THR A 51 -13.70 -15.62 9.33
N SER A 52 -13.82 -14.63 10.22
CA SER A 52 -14.16 -14.87 11.63
C SER A 52 -15.56 -15.46 11.82
N MET A 53 -16.54 -15.02 11.02
CA MET A 53 -17.88 -15.61 11.00
C MET A 53 -17.86 -17.04 10.45
N PHE A 54 -17.08 -17.29 9.40
CA PHE A 54 -16.82 -18.65 8.91
C PHE A 54 -16.24 -19.52 10.03
N ASP A 55 -15.30 -19.02 10.82
CA ASP A 55 -14.71 -19.81 11.91
C ASP A 55 -15.73 -20.25 12.96
N GLN A 56 -16.73 -19.43 13.25
CA GLN A 56 -17.77 -19.72 14.23
C GLN A 56 -18.88 -20.62 13.65
N THR A 57 -19.34 -20.31 12.44
CA THR A 57 -20.53 -20.94 11.84
C THR A 57 -20.19 -22.12 10.94
N LYS A 58 -18.93 -22.20 10.53
CA LYS A 58 -18.43 -23.05 9.45
C LYS A 58 -19.19 -22.86 8.15
N GLN A 59 -19.88 -21.73 7.94
CA GLN A 59 -20.55 -21.39 6.69
C GLN A 59 -19.59 -20.64 5.77
N ALA A 60 -19.39 -21.18 4.57
CA ALA A 60 -18.56 -20.61 3.52
C ALA A 60 -19.04 -19.19 3.20
N VAL A 61 -18.07 -18.31 3.03
CA VAL A 61 -18.26 -16.89 2.74
C VAL A 61 -17.59 -16.58 1.41
N VAL A 62 -18.08 -15.53 0.77
CA VAL A 62 -17.46 -14.95 -0.43
C VAL A 62 -16.75 -13.69 -0.01
N LEU A 63 -15.48 -13.57 -0.35
CA LEU A 63 -14.64 -12.43 -0.01
C LEU A 63 -14.77 -11.35 -1.08
N GLU A 64 -14.88 -10.10 -0.64
CA GLU A 64 -14.96 -8.94 -1.52
C GLU A 64 -13.59 -8.62 -2.14
N ASN A 65 -13.60 -8.17 -3.39
CA ASN A 65 -12.38 -7.75 -4.13
C ASN A 65 -12.63 -6.58 -5.10
N GLY A 66 -13.78 -5.92 -4.96
CA GLY A 66 -14.23 -4.88 -5.87
C GLY A 66 -13.40 -3.60 -5.74
N GLU A 67 -13.03 -3.21 -4.53
CA GLU A 67 -12.21 -2.04 -4.27
C GLU A 67 -10.78 -2.26 -4.73
N PHE A 68 -10.23 -3.47 -4.57
CA PHE A 68 -8.93 -3.80 -5.18
C PHE A 68 -8.94 -3.66 -6.70
N ALA A 69 -9.96 -4.21 -7.38
CA ALA A 69 -10.07 -4.05 -8.83
C ALA A 69 -10.17 -2.57 -9.25
N ARG A 70 -10.97 -1.77 -8.53
CA ARG A 70 -11.16 -0.34 -8.79
C ARG A 70 -9.90 0.48 -8.58
N HIS A 71 -9.14 0.21 -7.50
CA HIS A 71 -7.99 1.03 -7.10
C HIS A 71 -6.63 0.44 -7.50
N ARG A 72 -6.61 -0.68 -8.23
CA ARG A 72 -5.40 -1.41 -8.64
C ARG A 72 -4.32 -0.49 -9.22
N ALA A 73 -4.67 0.30 -10.23
CA ALA A 73 -3.72 1.15 -10.94
C ALA A 73 -3.13 2.24 -10.03
N THR A 74 -3.93 2.79 -9.11
CA THR A 74 -3.46 3.79 -8.14
C THR A 74 -2.44 3.18 -7.17
N ILE A 75 -2.72 1.99 -6.63
CA ILE A 75 -1.80 1.31 -5.71
C ILE A 75 -0.54 0.84 -6.43
N GLU A 76 -0.66 0.33 -7.65
CA GLU A 76 0.48 -0.09 -8.47
C GLU A 76 1.46 1.07 -8.71
N HIS A 77 0.92 2.26 -9.00
CA HIS A 77 1.74 3.45 -9.26
C HIS A 77 2.29 4.11 -7.99
N GLU A 78 1.43 4.35 -7.01
CA GLU A 78 1.76 5.18 -5.84
C GLU A 78 2.31 4.36 -4.65
N ALA A 79 2.04 3.06 -4.61
CA ALA A 79 2.47 2.12 -3.56
C ALA A 79 3.16 0.88 -4.16
N ALA A 80 4.01 1.08 -5.17
CA ALA A 80 4.68 0.02 -5.93
C ALA A 80 5.40 -1.04 -5.08
N ALA A 81 5.93 -0.67 -3.90
CA ALA A 81 6.59 -1.62 -3.00
C ALA A 81 5.59 -2.56 -2.29
N THR A 82 4.36 -2.10 -2.06
CA THR A 82 3.30 -2.87 -1.37
C THR A 82 2.42 -3.62 -2.36
N PHE A 83 2.33 -3.14 -3.60
CA PHE A 83 1.45 -3.69 -4.63
C PHE A 83 1.61 -5.20 -4.88
N PRO A 84 2.83 -5.78 -5.00
CA PRO A 84 2.97 -7.21 -5.27
C PRO A 84 2.33 -8.10 -4.21
N ALA A 85 2.49 -7.73 -2.92
CA ALA A 85 1.92 -8.48 -1.81
C ALA A 85 0.38 -8.38 -1.79
N LEU A 86 -0.17 -7.20 -2.11
CA LEU A 86 -1.62 -7.03 -2.26
C LEU A 86 -2.15 -7.84 -3.45
N ALA A 87 -1.50 -7.76 -4.61
CA ALA A 87 -1.91 -8.49 -5.80
C ALA A 87 -1.89 -10.01 -5.56
N ASP A 88 -0.87 -10.53 -4.89
CA ASP A 88 -0.80 -11.93 -4.48
C ASP A 88 -1.96 -12.31 -3.54
N LEU A 89 -2.19 -11.52 -2.47
CA LEU A 89 -3.28 -11.75 -1.52
C LEU A 89 -4.66 -11.84 -2.20
N TYR A 90 -4.97 -10.88 -3.09
CA TYR A 90 -6.24 -10.88 -3.81
C TYR A 90 -6.33 -12.00 -4.86
N SER A 91 -5.21 -12.43 -5.43
CA SER A 91 -5.20 -13.55 -6.38
C SER A 91 -5.52 -14.90 -5.72
N ARG A 92 -5.27 -15.03 -4.41
CA ARG A 92 -5.55 -16.25 -3.63
C ARG A 92 -6.98 -16.36 -3.10
N ILE A 93 -7.81 -15.32 -3.25
CA ILE A 93 -9.21 -15.34 -2.79
C ILE A 93 -9.98 -16.57 -3.29
N PRO A 94 -9.98 -16.93 -4.59
CA PRO A 94 -10.74 -18.08 -5.07
C PRO A 94 -10.31 -19.41 -4.45
N GLU A 95 -9.02 -19.56 -4.16
CA GLU A 95 -8.49 -20.75 -3.50
C GLU A 95 -8.93 -20.81 -2.03
N THR A 96 -8.89 -19.67 -1.33
CA THR A 96 -9.36 -19.52 0.05
C THR A 96 -10.86 -19.80 0.18
N GLU A 97 -11.68 -19.26 -0.72
CA GLU A 97 -13.12 -19.53 -0.78
C GLU A 97 -13.39 -21.01 -1.04
N SER A 98 -12.70 -21.60 -2.03
CA SER A 98 -12.80 -23.04 -2.31
C SER A 98 -12.40 -23.90 -1.10
N ALA A 99 -11.43 -23.46 -0.29
CA ALA A 99 -11.05 -24.15 0.95
C ALA A 99 -12.16 -24.10 2.00
N MET A 100 -12.88 -22.98 2.12
CA MET A 100 -14.04 -22.86 3.00
C MET A 100 -15.23 -23.73 2.55
N GLU A 101 -15.36 -23.96 1.24
CA GLU A 101 -16.39 -24.83 0.67
C GLU A 101 -16.12 -26.32 0.88
N ARG A 102 -14.84 -26.74 0.94
CA ARG A 102 -14.41 -28.15 1.07
C ARG A 102 -14.60 -28.74 2.48
N ARG A 103 -15.79 -28.63 3.04
CA ARG A 103 -16.10 -29.12 4.38
C ARG A 103 -16.12 -30.65 4.44
N GLY A 104 -15.48 -31.20 5.46
CA GLY A 104 -15.52 -32.61 5.81
C GLY A 104 -16.78 -33.00 6.60
N PRO A 105 -16.88 -34.27 7.02
CA PRO A 105 -17.96 -34.74 7.87
C PRO A 105 -18.15 -33.86 9.11
N ALA A 106 -19.40 -33.60 9.48
CA ALA A 106 -19.78 -32.74 10.61
C ALA A 106 -19.23 -31.30 10.57
N ASN A 107 -19.11 -30.71 9.37
CA ASN A 107 -18.57 -29.35 9.16
C ASN A 107 -17.10 -29.18 9.62
N SER A 108 -16.33 -30.27 9.62
CA SER A 108 -14.89 -30.21 9.90
C SER A 108 -14.13 -29.59 8.72
N ILE A 109 -13.01 -28.92 9.00
CA ILE A 109 -12.11 -28.36 7.98
C ILE A 109 -10.80 -29.12 8.05
N LYS A 110 -10.33 -29.61 6.89
CA LYS A 110 -9.04 -30.29 6.77
C LYS A 110 -7.90 -29.34 7.14
N ASP A 111 -6.80 -29.87 7.68
CA ASP A 111 -5.68 -29.03 8.11
C ASP A 111 -5.04 -28.25 6.96
N ASP A 112 -5.04 -28.79 5.74
CA ASP A 112 -4.57 -28.09 4.54
C ASP A 112 -5.45 -26.86 4.21
N ASP A 113 -6.77 -27.06 4.20
CA ASP A 113 -7.74 -25.98 3.95
C ASP A 113 -7.68 -24.92 5.06
N ARG A 114 -7.52 -25.35 6.31
CA ARG A 114 -7.31 -24.45 7.45
C ARG A 114 -6.07 -23.58 7.26
N ARG A 115 -4.95 -24.18 6.84
CA ARG A 115 -3.70 -23.45 6.59
C ARG A 115 -3.85 -22.41 5.48
N LEU A 116 -4.62 -22.71 4.43
CA LEU A 116 -4.91 -21.73 3.36
C LEU A 116 -5.70 -20.53 3.88
N ILE A 117 -6.73 -20.79 4.71
CA ILE A 117 -7.57 -19.74 5.30
C ILE A 117 -6.76 -18.89 6.28
N GLU A 118 -6.10 -19.52 7.26
CA GLU A 118 -5.29 -18.83 8.27
C GLU A 118 -4.13 -18.03 7.63
N GLY A 119 -3.50 -18.60 6.60
CA GLY A 119 -2.45 -17.91 5.83
C GLY A 119 -2.99 -16.65 5.15
N TRP A 120 -4.13 -16.77 4.46
CA TRP A 120 -4.79 -15.63 3.83
C TRP A 120 -5.15 -14.54 4.84
N GLU A 121 -5.69 -14.90 6.00
CA GLU A 121 -6.01 -13.91 7.04
C GLU A 121 -4.76 -13.21 7.61
N GLY A 122 -3.68 -13.98 7.82
CA GLY A 122 -2.40 -13.45 8.28
C GLY A 122 -1.85 -12.39 7.31
N ASP A 123 -1.91 -12.71 6.03
CA ASP A 123 -1.47 -11.83 4.95
C ASP A 123 -2.39 -10.61 4.80
N ALA A 124 -3.71 -10.77 4.96
CA ALA A 124 -4.66 -9.65 4.99
C ALA A 124 -4.36 -8.68 6.14
N ARG A 125 -4.07 -9.19 7.34
CA ARG A 125 -3.66 -8.36 8.49
C ARG A 125 -2.32 -7.66 8.23
N ALA A 126 -1.38 -8.33 7.56
CA ALA A 126 -0.10 -7.73 7.16
C ALA A 126 -0.28 -6.63 6.12
N ALA A 127 -1.08 -6.87 5.08
CA ALA A 127 -1.39 -5.91 4.04
C ALA A 127 -2.02 -4.63 4.60
N ARG A 128 -2.97 -4.76 5.54
CA ARG A 128 -3.55 -3.60 6.25
C ARG A 128 -2.50 -2.78 7.01
N ARG A 129 -1.52 -3.43 7.65
CA ARG A 129 -0.40 -2.72 8.30
C ARG A 129 0.44 -1.97 7.26
N SER A 130 0.83 -2.62 6.17
CA SER A 130 1.63 -2.00 5.11
C SER A 130 0.90 -0.83 4.44
N LEU A 131 -0.40 -0.94 4.19
CA LEU A 131 -1.21 0.17 3.65
C LEU A 131 -1.18 1.41 4.55
N ARG A 132 -1.28 1.21 5.88
CA ARG A 132 -1.17 2.32 6.85
C ARG A 132 0.24 2.92 6.86
N GLU A 133 1.27 2.10 6.79
CA GLU A 133 2.66 2.57 6.74
C GLU A 133 2.94 3.42 5.49
N VAL A 134 2.39 3.04 4.33
CA VAL A 134 2.49 3.80 3.08
C VAL A 134 1.93 5.22 3.25
N LEU A 135 0.78 5.38 3.92
CA LEU A 135 0.20 6.70 4.18
C LEU A 135 1.03 7.56 5.13
N HIS A 136 1.69 6.93 6.10
CA HIS A 136 2.53 7.62 7.07
C HIS A 136 3.96 7.89 6.59
N ALA A 137 4.33 7.42 5.38
CA ALA A 137 5.64 7.65 4.81
C ALA A 137 5.94 9.16 4.68
N ARG A 138 7.02 9.60 5.33
CA ARG A 138 7.46 11.01 5.29
C ARG A 138 7.86 11.41 3.87
N PRO A 139 7.56 12.66 3.44
CA PRO A 139 8.07 13.19 2.18
C PRO A 139 9.59 13.07 2.09
N LEU A 140 10.11 12.79 0.89
CA LEU A 140 11.56 12.80 0.64
C LEU A 140 12.14 14.18 0.97
N ALA A 141 13.18 14.20 1.79
CA ALA A 141 13.89 15.40 2.23
C ALA A 141 15.41 15.25 2.06
N GLY A 142 16.13 16.37 2.08
CA GLY A 142 17.60 16.40 2.02
C GLY A 142 18.18 15.84 0.72
N TRP A 143 19.28 15.08 0.82
CA TRP A 143 20.02 14.56 -0.35
C TRP A 143 19.18 13.69 -1.28
N LYS A 144 18.24 12.90 -0.74
CA LYS A 144 17.32 12.09 -1.56
C LYS A 144 16.39 12.96 -2.41
N ALA A 145 15.90 14.06 -1.85
CA ALA A 145 15.10 15.03 -2.60
C ALA A 145 15.93 15.74 -3.67
N ALA A 146 17.16 16.12 -3.34
CA ALA A 146 18.12 16.72 -4.29
C ALA A 146 18.41 15.81 -5.49
N MET A 147 18.76 14.54 -5.26
CA MET A 147 19.04 13.60 -6.34
C MET A 147 17.82 13.34 -7.23
N ALA A 148 16.63 13.22 -6.64
CA ALA A 148 15.41 13.01 -7.41
C ALA A 148 15.05 14.23 -8.28
N ARG A 149 15.29 15.47 -7.81
CA ARG A 149 15.18 16.68 -8.65
C ARG A 149 16.16 16.66 -9.82
N LEU A 150 17.42 16.30 -9.57
CA LEU A 150 18.46 16.18 -10.60
C LEU A 150 18.10 15.14 -11.67
N ARG A 151 17.59 13.98 -11.27
CA ARG A 151 17.11 12.95 -12.22
C ARG A 151 15.93 13.46 -13.05
N ALA A 152 14.94 14.11 -12.44
CA ALA A 152 13.80 14.67 -13.17
C ALA A 152 14.20 15.77 -14.16
N SER A 153 15.17 16.62 -13.80
CA SER A 153 15.69 17.67 -14.71
C SER A 153 16.50 17.11 -15.88
N LEU A 154 17.14 15.95 -15.69
CA LEU A 154 17.89 15.28 -16.75
C LEU A 154 16.99 14.48 -17.68
N ALA A 155 15.88 13.94 -17.17
CA ALA A 155 14.88 13.21 -17.96
C ALA A 155 13.93 14.11 -18.76
N SER A 156 13.94 15.43 -18.53
CA SER A 156 13.12 16.43 -19.22
C SER A 156 13.89 17.22 -20.31
N ARG A 157 15.09 16.77 -20.65
CA ARG A 157 15.89 17.22 -21.80
C ARG A 157 15.96 16.11 -22.84
#